data_AF-A0A532CI24-F1
#
_entry.id   AF-A0A532CI24-F1
#
_cell.length_a   1.000
_cell.length_b   1.000
_cell.length_c   1.000
_cell.angle_alpha   90.00
_cell.angle_beta   90.00
_cell.angle_gamma   90.00
#
_symmetry.space_group_name_H-M   'P 1'
#
loop_
_entity.id
_entity.type
_entity.pdbx_description
1 polymer ?
#
loop_
_entity_poly.entity_id
_entity_poly.type
_entity_poly.pdbx_seq_one_letter_code
_entity_poly.pdbx_strand_id
1 'polypeptide(L)'
;MASTESVSGSPCRFCGADLKFEFVDLGMTPLCETFLTKAQLNHMEPYYPLRVYVCDRCFLVQLQEYVSPQEIFSSEYPYFASYSDSWLRHAKAYTDLVTDRFNLSSRSQVVEIASNDGYLLQYFMERGIPVLGVEPASNV
;
A
#
# COMPACT_ATOMS: atom_id res chain seq x y z
N MET A 1 -4.21 -5.83 39.90
CA MET A 1 -3.75 -4.65 39.13
C MET A 1 -2.64 -5.16 38.23
N ALA A 2 -2.99 -5.63 37.03
CA ALA A 2 -1.99 -6.01 36.04
C ALA A 2 -1.51 -4.72 35.38
N SER A 3 -0.23 -4.43 35.55
CA SER A 3 0.49 -3.36 34.89
C SER A 3 0.26 -3.45 33.38
N THR A 4 -0.44 -2.47 32.82
CA THR A 4 -0.43 -2.18 31.39
C THR A 4 0.95 -1.65 31.05
N GLU A 5 1.91 -2.54 30.86
CA GLU A 5 3.17 -2.19 30.20
C GLU A 5 2.81 -1.74 28.79
N SER A 6 2.85 -0.43 28.57
CA SER A 6 2.77 0.15 27.25
C SER A 6 4.01 -0.30 26.48
N VAL A 7 3.85 -1.32 25.63
CA VAL A 7 4.76 -1.52 24.51
C VAL A 7 4.86 -0.15 23.83
N SER A 8 6.08 0.41 23.75
CA SER A 8 6.34 1.72 23.17
C SER A 8 5.89 1.72 21.71
N GLY A 9 4.61 2.06 21.49
CA GLY A 9 4.04 2.17 20.17
C GLY A 9 4.75 3.29 19.43
N SER A 10 5.11 3.04 18.18
CA SER A 10 5.70 4.07 17.34
C SER A 10 4.85 5.35 17.38
N PRO A 11 5.47 6.55 17.38
CA PRO A 11 4.73 7.79 17.34
C PRO A 11 3.85 7.85 16.08
N CYS A 12 2.81 8.66 16.12
CA CYS A 12 1.93 8.90 14.99
C CYS A 12 2.76 9.28 13.75
N ARG A 13 2.65 8.49 12.68
CA ARG A 13 3.45 8.66 11.45
C ARG A 13 3.25 10.01 10.76
N PHE A 14 2.15 10.70 11.05
CA PHE A 14 1.86 12.01 10.46
C PHE A 14 2.33 13.19 11.31
N CYS A 15 2.04 13.20 12.60
CA CYS A 15 2.30 14.38 13.47
C CYS A 15 3.29 14.13 14.62
N GLY A 16 3.83 12.91 14.75
CA GLY A 16 4.81 12.56 15.77
C GLY A 16 4.28 12.41 17.20
N ALA A 17 2.98 12.58 17.42
CA ALA A 17 2.36 12.45 18.74
C ALA A 17 2.29 11.00 19.22
N ASP A 18 2.38 10.77 20.53
CA ASP A 18 2.24 9.43 21.12
C ASP A 18 0.85 8.85 20.82
N LEU A 19 0.81 7.58 20.41
CA LEU A 19 -0.43 6.85 20.20
C LEU A 19 -0.91 6.23 21.52
N LYS A 20 -2.08 6.69 21.98
CA LYS A 20 -2.64 6.29 23.29
C LYS A 20 -3.95 5.52 23.18
N PHE A 21 -4.67 5.69 22.08
CA PHE A 21 -6.01 5.17 21.91
C PHE A 21 -6.01 4.04 20.89
N GLU A 22 -6.35 2.85 21.35
CA GLU A 22 -6.69 1.73 20.47
C GLU A 22 -8.02 2.05 19.77
N PHE A 23 -8.04 1.90 18.45
CA PHE A 23 -9.23 2.06 17.62
C PHE A 23 -9.95 0.71 17.45
N VAL A 24 -9.20 -0.33 17.11
CA VAL A 24 -9.69 -1.72 17.03
C VAL A 24 -8.54 -2.70 17.19
N ASP A 25 -8.79 -3.82 17.87
CA ASP A 25 -7.91 -4.99 17.91
C ASP A 25 -8.59 -6.17 17.21
N LEU A 26 -7.98 -6.66 16.13
CA LEU A 26 -8.46 -7.80 15.34
C LEU A 26 -7.67 -9.08 15.65
N GLY A 27 -6.80 -9.06 16.65
CA GLY A 27 -6.00 -10.21 17.08
C GLY A 27 -4.78 -10.47 16.21
N MET A 28 -4.29 -11.71 16.22
CA MET A 28 -3.12 -12.13 15.47
C MET A 28 -3.53 -12.59 14.07
N THR A 29 -2.94 -12.02 13.01
CA THR A 29 -3.29 -12.30 11.62
C THR A 29 -2.01 -12.53 10.79
N PRO A 30 -1.99 -13.49 9.84
CA PRO A 30 -0.86 -13.65 8.94
C PRO A 30 -0.84 -12.53 7.88
N LEU A 31 0.21 -12.47 7.08
CA LEU A 31 0.26 -11.54 5.94
C LEU A 31 -0.79 -11.93 4.89
N CYS A 32 -1.58 -10.95 4.44
CA CYS A 32 -2.74 -11.21 3.56
C CYS A 32 -2.37 -11.64 2.13
N GLU A 33 -1.13 -11.37 1.69
CA GLU A 33 -0.65 -11.68 0.33
C GLU A 33 0.46 -12.75 0.31
N THR A 34 0.67 -13.46 1.41
CA THR A 34 1.61 -14.58 1.49
C THR A 34 0.86 -15.92 1.37
N PHE A 35 0.71 -16.41 0.15
CA PHE A 35 0.00 -17.67 -0.11
C PHE A 35 0.91 -18.88 0.11
N LEU A 36 0.49 -19.80 0.99
CA LEU A 36 1.22 -21.05 1.24
C LEU A 36 1.00 -22.07 0.11
N THR A 37 2.08 -22.67 -0.37
CA THR A 37 2.02 -23.85 -1.25
C THR A 37 1.70 -25.11 -0.44
N LYS A 38 1.27 -26.18 -1.12
CA LYS A 38 1.01 -27.48 -0.47
C LYS A 38 2.21 -28.03 0.31
N ALA A 39 3.43 -27.76 -0.16
CA ALA A 39 4.65 -28.20 0.50
C ALA A 39 4.95 -27.43 1.80
N GLN A 40 4.41 -26.22 1.95
CA GLN A 40 4.65 -25.34 3.10
C GLN A 40 3.62 -25.50 4.22
N LEU A 41 2.59 -26.34 4.06
CA LEU A 41 1.50 -26.45 5.05
C LEU A 41 1.93 -26.86 6.47
N ASN A 42 3.07 -27.53 6.60
CA ASN A 42 3.64 -27.92 7.90
C ASN A 42 4.81 -27.02 8.33
N HIS A 43 5.08 -25.93 7.60
CA HIS A 43 6.10 -24.96 7.98
C HIS A 43 5.53 -23.93 8.95
N MET A 44 6.41 -23.18 9.61
CA MET A 44 6.02 -22.03 10.41
C MET A 44 5.39 -20.94 9.52
N GLU A 45 4.26 -20.40 9.96
CA GLU A 45 3.62 -19.23 9.38
C GLU A 45 3.66 -18.08 10.40
N PRO A 46 4.24 -16.92 10.07
CA PRO A 46 4.32 -15.79 11.00
C PRO A 46 2.97 -15.06 11.11
N TYR A 47 2.58 -14.73 12.33
CA TYR A 47 1.38 -13.94 12.64
C TYR A 47 1.79 -12.65 13.35
N TYR A 48 1.12 -11.55 13.02
CA TYR A 48 1.39 -10.24 13.58
C TYR A 48 0.13 -9.66 14.25
N PRO A 49 0.26 -8.83 15.30
CA PRO A 49 -0.89 -8.16 15.89
C PRO A 49 -1.53 -7.19 14.90
N LEU A 50 -2.80 -7.40 14.57
CA LEU A 50 -3.59 -6.48 13.76
C LEU A 50 -4.33 -5.52 14.70
N ARG A 51 -3.54 -4.67 15.38
CA ARG A 51 -4.03 -3.67 16.33
C ARG A 51 -3.86 -2.26 15.76
N VAL A 52 -4.98 -1.57 15.61
CA VAL A 52 -5.08 -0.26 15.02
C VAL A 52 -5.21 0.78 16.11
N TYR A 53 -4.48 1.89 15.98
CA TYR A 53 -4.53 3.03 16.90
C TYR A 53 -5.07 4.26 16.18
N VAL A 54 -5.65 5.19 16.93
CA VAL A 54 -6.06 6.51 16.44
C VAL A 54 -5.29 7.60 17.19
N CYS A 55 -4.73 8.55 16.44
CA CYS A 55 -4.08 9.71 17.02
C CYS A 55 -5.12 10.72 17.51
N ASP A 56 -5.02 11.16 18.77
CA ASP A 56 -5.89 12.17 19.37
C ASP A 56 -5.61 13.61 18.92
N ARG A 57 -4.52 13.83 18.19
CA ARG A 57 -4.13 15.15 17.66
C ARG A 57 -4.51 15.38 16.21
N CYS A 58 -4.20 14.41 15.33
CA CYS A 58 -4.45 14.55 13.89
C CYS A 58 -5.49 13.56 13.34
N PHE A 59 -6.04 12.69 14.18
CA PHE A 59 -7.03 11.67 13.81
C PHE A 59 -6.58 10.64 12.77
N LEU A 60 -5.27 10.54 12.49
CA LEU A 60 -4.74 9.44 11.70
C LEU A 60 -4.95 8.11 12.42
N VAL A 61 -5.71 7.23 11.77
CA VAL A 61 -5.88 5.82 12.14
C VAL A 61 -4.76 5.01 11.47
N GLN A 62 -3.99 4.25 12.24
CA GLN A 62 -2.77 3.58 11.73
C GLN A 62 -2.43 2.29 12.50
N LEU A 63 -1.67 1.43 11.84
CA LEU A 63 -1.04 0.24 12.42
C LEU A 63 0.38 0.54 12.89
N GLN A 64 0.84 -0.23 13.88
CA GLN A 64 2.27 -0.34 14.18
C GLN A 64 3.01 -1.02 13.02
N GLU A 65 4.32 -0.76 12.91
CA GLU A 65 5.16 -1.43 11.91
C GLU A 65 5.75 -2.71 12.50
N TYR A 66 5.24 -3.86 12.06
CA TYR A 66 5.77 -5.16 12.48
C TYR A 66 6.62 -5.84 11.40
N VAL A 67 6.44 -5.44 10.13
CA VAL A 67 7.05 -6.07 8.95
C VAL A 67 7.64 -4.98 8.08
N SER A 68 8.86 -5.19 7.58
CA SER A 68 9.54 -4.22 6.73
C SER A 68 8.89 -4.13 5.34
N PRO A 69 8.94 -2.97 4.65
CA PRO A 69 8.47 -2.87 3.28
C PRO A 69 9.14 -3.88 2.32
N GLN A 70 10.40 -4.23 2.56
CA GLN A 70 11.14 -5.20 1.74
C GLN A 70 10.58 -6.62 1.87
N GLU A 71 10.04 -6.99 3.04
CA GLU A 71 9.37 -8.28 3.24
C GLU A 71 7.97 -8.31 2.60
N ILE A 72 7.27 -7.18 2.58
CA ILE A 72 5.95 -7.05 1.96
C ILE A 72 6.06 -7.05 0.42
N PHE A 73 6.92 -6.19 -0.12
CA PHE A 73 7.12 -6.01 -1.56
C PHE A 73 8.30 -6.87 -2.06
N SER A 74 8.26 -8.16 -1.73
CA SER A 74 9.26 -9.12 -2.19
C SER A 74 9.14 -9.40 -3.69
N SER A 75 10.06 -10.19 -4.25
CA SER A 75 10.12 -10.52 -5.69
C SER A 75 8.91 -11.30 -6.23
N GLU A 76 8.00 -11.74 -5.37
CA GLU A 76 6.80 -12.51 -5.74
C GLU A 76 5.52 -11.77 -5.36
N TYR A 77 5.45 -10.46 -5.61
CA TYR A 77 4.24 -9.67 -5.32
C TYR A 77 3.06 -10.15 -6.21
N PRO A 78 2.00 -10.75 -5.66
CA PRO A 78 1.03 -11.50 -6.47
C PRO A 78 -0.05 -10.62 -7.10
N TYR A 79 -0.08 -9.33 -6.79
CA TYR A 79 -1.16 -8.43 -7.17
C TYR A 79 -0.84 -7.63 -8.43
N PHE A 80 -1.64 -7.86 -9.48
CA PHE A 80 -1.60 -7.12 -10.74
C PHE A 80 -2.89 -6.35 -10.92
N ALA A 81 -2.79 -5.02 -10.96
CA ALA A 81 -3.93 -4.12 -11.02
C ALA A 81 -4.69 -4.26 -12.35
N SER A 82 -4.00 -4.61 -13.45
CA SER A 82 -4.60 -4.77 -14.77
C SER A 82 -5.59 -5.93 -14.89
N TYR A 83 -5.64 -6.88 -13.95
CA TYR A 83 -6.61 -7.99 -13.99
C TYR A 83 -8.07 -7.53 -13.83
N SER A 84 -8.32 -6.32 -13.33
CA SER A 84 -9.67 -5.80 -13.15
C SER A 84 -10.07 -4.85 -14.28
N ASP A 85 -10.97 -5.31 -15.17
CA ASP A 85 -11.52 -4.47 -16.25
C ASP A 85 -12.19 -3.19 -15.71
N SER A 86 -12.86 -3.27 -14.55
CA SER A 86 -13.45 -2.10 -13.90
C SER A 86 -12.38 -1.10 -13.44
N TRP A 87 -11.24 -1.60 -12.96
CA TRP A 87 -10.13 -0.77 -12.54
C TRP A 87 -9.45 -0.09 -13.73
N LEU A 88 -9.23 -0.81 -14.83
CA LEU A 88 -8.72 -0.24 -16.08
C LEU A 88 -9.63 0.87 -16.63
N ARG A 89 -10.95 0.65 -16.63
CA ARG A 89 -11.91 1.71 -17.00
C ARG A 89 -11.82 2.93 -16.08
N HIS A 90 -11.67 2.71 -14.77
CA HIS A 90 -11.49 3.79 -13.82
C HIS A 90 -10.18 4.56 -14.07
N ALA A 91 -9.06 3.85 -14.23
CA ALA A 91 -7.75 4.42 -14.50
C ALA A 91 -7.75 5.27 -15.77
N LYS A 92 -8.37 4.77 -16.85
CA LYS A 92 -8.53 5.54 -18.08
C LYS A 92 -9.36 6.81 -17.83
N ALA A 93 -10.53 6.69 -17.18
CA ALA A 93 -11.37 7.84 -16.89
C ALA A 93 -10.67 8.89 -16.01
N TYR A 94 -9.86 8.43 -15.04
CA TYR A 94 -9.02 9.30 -14.22
C TYR A 94 -7.97 10.01 -15.06
N THR A 95 -7.24 9.30 -15.93
CA THR A 95 -6.26 9.89 -16.86
C THR A 95 -6.89 10.96 -17.75
N ASP A 96 -8.07 10.70 -18.30
CA ASP A 96 -8.85 11.68 -19.09
C ASP A 96 -9.11 12.94 -18.25
N LEU A 97 -9.65 12.76 -17.04
CA LEU A 97 -10.00 13.85 -16.13
C LEU A 97 -8.80 14.70 -15.69
N VAL A 98 -7.68 14.09 -15.30
CA VAL A 98 -6.51 14.84 -14.81
C VAL A 98 -5.72 15.48 -15.95
N THR A 99 -5.69 14.85 -17.13
CA THR A 99 -5.09 15.44 -18.32
C THR A 99 -5.78 16.74 -18.68
N ASP A 100 -7.12 16.74 -18.72
CA ASP A 100 -7.90 17.94 -19.02
C ASP A 100 -7.79 18.98 -17.91
N ARG A 101 -7.91 18.56 -16.65
CA ARG A 101 -7.89 19.48 -15.49
C ARG A 101 -6.58 20.25 -15.36
N PHE A 102 -5.45 19.60 -15.67
CA PHE A 102 -4.12 20.19 -15.52
C PHE A 102 -3.48 20.56 -16.87
N ASN A 103 -4.21 20.39 -17.97
CA ASN A 103 -3.73 20.61 -19.34
C ASN A 103 -2.40 19.88 -19.60
N LEU A 104 -2.34 18.60 -19.21
CA LEU A 104 -1.14 17.78 -19.40
C LEU A 104 -0.91 17.54 -20.89
N SER A 105 0.36 17.55 -21.30
CA SER A 105 0.74 17.40 -22.70
C SER A 105 2.08 16.68 -22.82
N SER A 106 2.58 16.52 -24.03
CA SER A 106 3.92 15.96 -24.29
C SER A 106 5.07 16.77 -23.67
N ARG A 107 4.80 17.98 -23.15
CA ARG A 107 5.74 18.81 -22.39
C ARG A 107 5.70 18.56 -20.88
N SER A 108 4.75 17.75 -20.42
CA SER A 108 4.62 17.33 -19.03
C SER A 108 5.45 16.06 -18.78
N GLN A 109 5.68 15.76 -17.50
CA GLN A 109 6.21 14.47 -17.06
C GLN A 109 5.27 13.93 -15.98
N VAL A 110 4.74 12.73 -16.20
CA VAL A 110 3.96 12.01 -15.19
C VAL A 110 4.89 11.03 -14.49
N VAL A 111 4.84 10.99 -13.16
CA VAL A 111 5.57 10.03 -12.35
C VAL A 111 4.56 9.36 -11.43
N GLU A 112 4.54 8.04 -11.43
CA GLU A 112 3.69 7.25 -10.53
C GLU A 112 4.56 6.45 -9.56
N ILE A 113 4.28 6.61 -8.27
CA ILE A 113 4.87 5.82 -7.19
C ILE A 113 3.97 4.63 -6.94
N ALA A 114 4.56 3.44 -6.82
CA ALA A 114 3.86 2.15 -6.82
C ALA A 114 3.04 1.96 -8.10
N SER A 115 3.72 2.11 -9.25
CA SER A 115 3.08 2.04 -10.57
C SER A 115 2.54 0.65 -10.93
N ASN A 116 2.89 -0.38 -10.15
CA ASN A 116 2.51 -1.76 -10.42
C ASN A 116 2.85 -2.11 -11.88
N ASP A 117 1.95 -2.82 -12.58
CA ASP A 117 2.12 -3.32 -13.94
C ASP A 117 1.93 -2.25 -15.03
N GLY A 118 1.95 -0.97 -14.62
CA GLY A 118 1.76 0.17 -15.51
C GLY A 118 0.31 0.38 -15.95
N TYR A 119 -0.66 -0.25 -15.28
CA TYR A 119 -2.09 -0.18 -15.63
C TYR A 119 -2.59 1.26 -15.86
N LEU A 120 -2.08 2.25 -15.12
CA LEU A 120 -2.44 3.66 -15.25
C LEU A 120 -1.58 4.39 -16.29
N LEU A 121 -0.25 4.24 -16.22
CA LEU A 121 0.71 4.96 -17.06
C LEU A 121 0.50 4.71 -18.56
N GLN A 122 0.03 3.52 -18.95
CA GLN A 122 -0.27 3.21 -20.35
C GLN A 122 -1.20 4.25 -21.00
N TYR A 123 -2.20 4.75 -20.26
CA TYR A 123 -3.16 5.71 -20.79
C TYR A 123 -2.57 7.12 -20.95
N PHE A 124 -1.53 7.46 -20.20
CA PHE A 124 -0.77 8.70 -20.44
C PHE A 124 0.15 8.56 -21.65
N MET A 125 0.79 7.38 -21.82
CA MET A 125 1.61 7.08 -22.99
C MET A 125 0.81 7.12 -24.30
N GLU A 126 -0.42 6.60 -24.33
CA GLU A 126 -1.33 6.68 -25.48
C GLU A 126 -1.59 8.13 -25.93
N ARG A 127 -1.45 9.10 -25.03
CA ARG A 127 -1.63 10.54 -25.28
C ARG A 127 -0.33 11.26 -25.65
N GLY A 128 0.78 10.52 -25.74
CA GLY A 128 2.11 11.08 -25.98
C GLY A 128 2.65 11.87 -24.80
N ILE A 129 2.18 11.61 -23.57
CA ILE A 129 2.69 12.23 -22.34
C ILE A 129 3.82 11.33 -21.80
N PRO A 130 5.04 11.85 -21.60
CA PRO A 130 6.13 11.12 -20.94
C PRO A 130 5.76 10.61 -19.54
N VAL A 131 6.15 9.37 -19.24
CA VAL A 131 5.86 8.70 -17.96
C VAL A 131 7.11 8.11 -17.31
N LEU A 132 7.09 7.95 -16.00
CA LEU A 132 8.06 7.20 -15.20
C LEU A 132 7.32 6.44 -14.10
N GLY A 133 7.41 5.11 -14.10
CA GLY A 133 6.92 4.28 -13.02
C GLY A 133 8.03 4.01 -11.99
N VAL A 134 7.67 4.01 -10.71
CA VAL A 134 8.53 3.60 -9.61
C VAL A 134 7.85 2.45 -8.88
N GLU A 135 8.36 1.24 -9.03
CA GLU A 135 7.81 0.02 -8.45
C GLU A 135 8.93 -0.81 -7.80
N PRO A 136 8.88 -1.09 -6.48
CA PRO A 136 9.86 -1.97 -5.82
C PRO A 136 9.71 -3.45 -6.19
N ALA A 137 8.50 -3.93 -6.52
CA ALA A 137 8.26 -5.32 -6.87
C ALA A 137 8.79 -5.64 -8.27
N SER A 138 9.88 -6.40 -8.37
CA SER A 138 10.56 -6.66 -9.65
C SER A 138 9.76 -7.47 -10.68
N ASN A 139 8.73 -8.17 -10.22
CA ASN A 139 7.91 -9.06 -11.05
C ASN A 139 6.68 -8.37 -11.67
N VAL A 140 6.52 -7.08 -11.40
CA VAL A 140 5.39 -6.26 -11.81
C VAL A 140 5.88 -5.09 -12.66
#